data_AF-A0A1U7NMZ5-F1
#
_entry.id   AF-A0A1U7NMZ5-F1
#
_cell.length_a   1.000
_cell.length_b   1.000
_cell.length_c   1.000
_cell.angle_alpha   90.00
_cell.angle_beta   90.00
_cell.angle_gamma   90.00
#
_symmetry.space_group_name_H-M   'P 1'
#
loop_
_entity.id
_entity.type
_entity.pdbx_description
1 polymer ?
#
loop_
_entity_poly.entity_id
_entity_poly.type
_entity_poly.pdbx_seq_one_letter_code
_entity_poly.pdbx_strand_id
1 'polypeptide(L)'
;MCVDAYFSLTALMNDQNVPLASFMDKAFLENTEEAEAWNTYLNSLALLCSNLRMAFDTEILIGGPLSEYIDHDLEKLKEKTKPYDRFDQKADYLKTAKIKHVASAIGAAEQLFLKKIQHL
;
A
#
# COMPACT_ATOMS: atom_id res chain seq x y z
N MET A 1 9.78 -6.78 -16.60
CA MET A 1 8.85 -7.62 -15.81
C MET A 1 7.81 -6.69 -15.22
N CYS A 2 6.53 -6.93 -15.50
CA CYS A 2 5.43 -5.98 -15.26
C CYS A 2 5.11 -5.85 -13.75
N VAL A 3 4.99 -4.61 -13.26
CA VAL A 3 4.71 -4.25 -11.86
C VAL A 3 3.31 -4.71 -11.41
N ASP A 4 2.42 -5.03 -12.35
CA ASP A 4 1.04 -5.49 -12.12
C ASP A 4 0.91 -6.87 -11.44
N ALA A 5 1.93 -7.73 -11.46
CA ALA A 5 1.80 -9.10 -10.95
C ALA A 5 2.00 -9.23 -9.42
N TYR A 6 2.48 -8.18 -8.74
CA TYR A 6 2.84 -8.25 -7.31
C TYR A 6 1.77 -7.72 -6.35
N PHE A 7 0.73 -7.02 -6.84
CA PHE A 7 -0.24 -6.30 -6.00
C PHE A 7 -1.66 -6.86 -6.00
N SER A 8 -1.92 -8.00 -6.63
CA SER A 8 -3.23 -8.61 -6.50
C SER A 8 -3.36 -9.29 -5.14
N LEU A 9 -4.52 -9.13 -4.48
CA LEU A 9 -4.87 -9.94 -3.32
C LEU A 9 -4.69 -11.44 -3.59
N THR A 10 -4.93 -11.86 -4.83
CA THR A 10 -4.74 -13.23 -5.31
C THR A 10 -3.28 -13.68 -5.22
N ALA A 11 -2.32 -12.80 -5.52
CA ALA A 11 -0.89 -13.10 -5.39
C ALA A 11 -0.45 -13.16 -3.92
N LEU A 12 -0.99 -12.28 -3.06
CA LEU A 12 -0.73 -12.31 -1.62
C LEU A 12 -1.26 -13.59 -0.97
N MET A 13 -2.46 -14.01 -1.37
CA MET A 13 -3.16 -15.14 -0.79
C MET A 13 -2.86 -16.47 -1.52
N ASN A 14 -1.97 -16.46 -2.53
CA ASN A 14 -1.59 -17.63 -3.33
C ASN A 14 -2.79 -18.48 -3.81
N ASP A 15 -3.85 -17.83 -4.30
CA ASP A 15 -5.12 -18.45 -4.71
C ASP A 15 -5.83 -19.28 -3.63
N GLN A 16 -5.47 -19.09 -2.35
CA GLN A 16 -6.22 -19.66 -1.24
C GLN A 16 -7.59 -19.01 -1.19
N ASN A 17 -8.64 -19.82 -1.34
CA ASN A 17 -10.04 -19.39 -1.22
C ASN A 17 -10.45 -19.18 0.25
N VAL A 18 -9.62 -18.47 1.01
CA VAL A 18 -9.84 -18.11 2.41
C VAL A 18 -10.27 -16.64 2.50
N PRO A 19 -11.06 -16.24 3.50
CA PRO A 19 -11.36 -14.83 3.73
C PRO A 19 -10.09 -14.03 4.05
N LEU A 20 -9.99 -12.80 3.54
CA LEU A 20 -8.86 -11.90 3.79
C LEU A 20 -8.56 -11.75 5.29
N ALA A 21 -9.59 -11.55 6.12
CA ALA A 21 -9.41 -11.40 7.56
C ALA A 21 -8.73 -12.63 8.18
N SER A 22 -9.14 -13.84 7.79
CA SER A 22 -8.54 -15.08 8.29
C SER A 22 -7.10 -15.29 7.81
N PHE A 23 -6.78 -14.82 6.60
CA PHE A 23 -5.38 -14.77 6.15
C PHE A 23 -4.56 -13.81 7.01
N MET A 24 -5.09 -12.60 7.25
CA MET A 24 -4.40 -11.57 8.01
C MET A 24 -4.20 -11.96 9.49
N ASP A 25 -5.15 -12.67 10.10
CA ASP A 25 -5.01 -13.23 11.45
C ASP A 25 -3.76 -14.10 11.55
N LYS A 26 -3.46 -14.92 10.52
CA LYS A 26 -2.25 -15.74 10.46
C LYS A 26 -1.02 -14.95 10.05
N ALA A 27 -1.18 -13.95 9.19
CA ALA A 27 -0.08 -13.11 8.71
C ALA A 27 0.53 -12.25 9.83
N PHE A 28 -0.24 -11.95 10.87
CA PHE A 28 0.23 -11.26 12.07
C PHE A 28 0.82 -12.18 13.15
N LEU A 29 0.77 -13.50 12.96
CA LEU A 29 1.50 -14.45 13.79
C LEU A 29 2.95 -14.58 13.29
N GLU A 30 3.87 -14.98 14.17
CA GLU A 30 5.26 -15.24 13.77
C GLU A 30 5.41 -16.65 13.16
N ASN A 31 6.33 -16.79 12.19
CA ASN A 31 6.74 -18.06 11.57
C ASN A 31 5.61 -18.82 10.82
N THR A 32 4.66 -18.11 10.21
CA THR A 32 3.66 -18.69 9.30
C THR A 32 4.01 -18.38 7.83
N GLU A 33 3.53 -19.21 6.90
CA GLU A 33 3.68 -18.93 5.47
C GLU A 33 2.97 -17.62 5.08
N GLU A 34 1.82 -17.32 5.71
CA GLU A 34 1.09 -16.08 5.51
C GLU A 34 1.90 -14.85 6.00
N ALA A 35 2.67 -14.98 7.08
CA ALA A 35 3.54 -13.91 7.57
C ALA A 35 4.71 -13.64 6.63
N GLU A 36 5.30 -14.68 6.04
CA GLU A 36 6.33 -14.54 5.01
C GLU A 36 5.78 -13.89 3.73
N ALA A 37 4.59 -14.29 3.29
CA ALA A 37 3.89 -13.71 2.15
C ALA A 37 3.57 -12.22 2.41
N TRP A 38 3.05 -11.90 3.59
CA TRP A 38 2.79 -10.52 3.99
C TRP A 38 4.06 -9.66 4.06
N ASN A 39 5.14 -10.20 4.62
CA ASN A 39 6.42 -9.50 4.68
C ASN A 39 7.00 -9.24 3.28
N THR A 40 6.82 -10.20 2.35
CA THR A 40 7.21 -10.06 0.94
C THR A 40 6.37 -8.98 0.25
N TYR A 41 5.07 -8.96 0.49
CA TYR A 41 4.18 -7.91 0.00
C TYR A 41 4.62 -6.51 0.50
N LEU A 42 4.92 -6.36 1.79
CA LEU A 42 5.41 -5.09 2.35
C LEU A 42 6.75 -4.65 1.73
N ASN A 43 7.65 -5.59 1.40
CA ASN A 43 8.90 -5.27 0.71
C ASN A 43 8.65 -4.72 -0.70
N SER A 44 7.75 -5.36 -1.46
CA SER A 44 7.36 -4.90 -2.80
C SER A 44 6.65 -3.54 -2.76
N LEU A 45 5.78 -3.34 -1.76
CA LEU A 45 5.11 -2.06 -1.51
C LEU A 45 6.09 -0.96 -1.16
N ALA A 46 7.09 -1.22 -0.31
CA ALA A 46 8.16 -0.29 -0.01
C ALA A 46 8.91 0.15 -1.28
N LEU A 47 9.32 -0.80 -2.12
CA LEU A 47 10.03 -0.52 -3.36
C LEU A 47 9.18 0.32 -4.33
N LEU A 48 7.90 -0.02 -4.51
CA LEU A 48 6.99 0.75 -5.34
C LEU A 48 6.85 2.19 -4.83
N CYS A 49 6.61 2.35 -3.52
CA CYS A 49 6.43 3.66 -2.92
C CYS A 49 7.68 4.53 -3.03
N SER A 50 8.86 3.97 -2.76
CA SER A 50 10.13 4.69 -2.93
C SER A 50 10.36 5.10 -4.39
N ASN A 51 10.03 4.24 -5.36
CA ASN A 51 10.12 4.58 -6.78
C ASN A 51 9.18 5.73 -7.18
N LEU A 52 7.92 5.69 -6.72
CA LEU A 52 6.94 6.74 -7.01
C LEU A 52 7.34 8.07 -6.34
N ARG A 53 7.81 8.03 -5.10
CA ARG A 53 8.33 9.20 -4.38
C ARG A 53 9.49 9.85 -5.16
N MET A 54 10.46 9.06 -5.61
CA MET A 54 11.59 9.56 -6.40
C MET A 54 11.17 10.17 -7.75
N ALA A 55 10.12 9.62 -8.38
CA ALA A 55 9.67 10.08 -9.69
C ALA A 55 8.79 11.33 -9.65
N PHE A 56 7.98 11.49 -8.60
CA PHE A 56 6.91 12.50 -8.56
C PHE A 56 6.96 13.46 -7.36
N ASP A 57 7.92 13.31 -6.44
CA ASP A 57 8.09 14.16 -5.24
C ASP A 57 6.77 14.41 -4.47
N THR A 58 5.92 13.37 -4.35
CA THR A 58 4.58 13.48 -3.74
C THR A 58 4.40 12.64 -2.48
N GLU A 59 3.40 13.00 -1.68
CA GLU A 59 2.83 12.13 -0.64
C GLU A 59 2.11 10.93 -1.29
N ILE A 60 2.15 9.78 -0.62
CA ILE A 60 1.52 8.53 -1.08
C ILE A 60 0.44 8.11 -0.08
N LEU A 61 -0.80 8.06 -0.56
CA LEU A 61 -1.95 7.58 0.20
C LEU A 61 -2.30 6.15 -0.21
N ILE A 62 -2.21 5.21 0.73
CA ILE A 62 -2.52 3.79 0.53
C ILE A 62 -3.98 3.53 0.91
N GLY A 63 -4.79 3.13 -0.06
CA GLY A 63 -6.20 2.81 0.12
C GLY A 63 -6.55 1.36 -0.24
N GLY A 64 -7.82 1.01 -0.10
CA GLY A 64 -8.35 -0.30 -0.48
C GLY A 64 -8.45 -1.29 0.69
N PRO A 65 -8.86 -2.55 0.42
CA PRO A 65 -9.17 -3.55 1.45
C PRO A 65 -8.00 -3.86 2.40
N LEU A 66 -6.76 -3.65 1.94
CA LEU A 66 -5.55 -3.89 2.73
C LEU A 66 -5.13 -2.70 3.61
N SER A 67 -5.72 -1.52 3.41
CA SER A 67 -5.27 -0.28 4.06
C SER A 67 -5.29 -0.33 5.59
N GLU A 68 -6.28 -1.01 6.19
CA GLU A 68 -6.36 -1.16 7.65
C GLU A 68 -5.25 -2.06 8.22
N TYR A 69 -4.87 -3.11 7.48
CA TYR A 69 -3.79 -4.01 7.87
C TYR A 69 -2.41 -3.37 7.65
N ILE A 70 -2.29 -2.54 6.60
CA ILE A 70 -1.10 -1.73 6.38
C ILE A 70 -0.98 -0.65 7.45
N ASP A 71 -2.09 -0.11 7.97
CA ASP A 71 -2.06 0.87 9.07
C ASP A 71 -1.47 0.27 10.35
N HIS A 72 -1.85 -0.98 10.65
CA HIS A 72 -1.27 -1.75 11.75
C HIS A 72 0.25 -1.90 11.61
N ASP A 73 0.74 -2.21 10.41
CA ASP A 73 2.15 -2.44 10.11
C ASP A 73 2.85 -1.22 9.46
N LEU A 74 2.30 -0.01 9.63
CA LEU A 74 2.77 1.18 8.89
C LEU A 74 4.22 1.50 9.22
N GLU A 75 4.62 1.40 10.48
CA GLU A 75 6.01 1.63 10.89
C GLU A 75 6.96 0.59 10.30
N LYS A 76 6.54 -0.69 10.22
CA LYS A 76 7.30 -1.75 9.56
C LYS A 76 7.46 -1.49 8.05
N LEU A 77 6.41 -0.97 7.40
CA LEU A 77 6.49 -0.54 6.00
C LEU A 77 7.46 0.63 5.83
N LYS A 78 7.37 1.65 6.68
CA LYS A 78 8.30 2.80 6.68
C LYS A 78 9.75 2.36 6.83
N GLU A 79 10.03 1.44 7.76
CA GLU A 79 11.38 0.89 7.94
C GLU A 79 11.92 0.23 6.68
N LYS A 80 11.08 -0.51 5.95
CA LYS A 80 11.46 -1.15 4.68
C LYS A 80 11.75 -0.16 3.56
N THR A 81 11.26 1.08 3.64
CA THR A 81 11.54 2.13 2.65
C THR A 81 12.89 2.82 2.86
N LYS A 82 13.41 2.81 4.09
CA LYS A 82 14.67 3.50 4.46
C LYS A 82 15.88 3.17 3.58
N PRO A 83 16.11 1.91 3.12
CA PRO A 83 17.24 1.61 2.25
C PRO A 83 17.19 2.29 0.87
N TYR A 84 15.99 2.65 0.42
CA TYR A 84 15.75 3.24 -0.90
C TYR A 84 15.71 4.77 -0.86
N ASP A 85 15.40 5.35 0.30
CA ASP A 85 15.32 6.79 0.49
C ASP A 85 16.55 7.31 1.26
N ARG A 86 17.55 7.80 0.52
CA ARG A 86 18.77 8.40 1.10
C ARG A 86 18.60 9.89 1.41
N PHE A 87 17.47 10.50 1.05
CA PHE A 87 17.27 11.94 1.13
C PHE A 87 16.37 12.35 2.29
N ASP A 88 15.43 11.50 2.71
CA ASP A 88 14.56 11.77 3.86
C ASP A 88 14.53 10.57 4.82
N GLN A 89 15.04 10.75 6.04
CA GLN A 89 15.10 9.67 7.05
C GLN A 89 13.73 9.32 7.62
N LYS A 90 12.71 10.14 7.35
CA LYS A 90 11.36 9.97 7.85
C LYS A 90 10.45 9.68 6.67
N ALA A 91 9.98 8.44 6.56
CA ALA A 91 8.99 8.02 5.56
C ALA A 91 7.57 8.56 5.90
N ASP A 92 7.49 9.83 6.28
CA ASP A 92 6.27 10.55 6.68
C ASP A 92 5.35 10.82 5.47
N TYR A 93 5.87 10.63 4.26
CA TYR A 93 5.13 10.67 3.00
C TYR A 93 4.16 9.48 2.83
N LEU A 94 4.30 8.41 3.62
CA LEU A 94 3.41 7.26 3.61
C LEU A 94 2.26 7.43 4.59
N LYS A 95 1.03 7.44 4.07
CA LYS A 95 -0.20 7.51 4.87
C LYS A 95 -1.19 6.45 4.41
N THR A 96 -1.95 5.90 5.35
CA THR A 96 -3.09 5.01 5.08
C THR A 96 -4.37 5.84 5.05
N ALA A 97 -5.27 5.53 4.11
CA ALA A 97 -6.58 6.14 4.10
C ALA A 97 -7.44 5.53 5.22
N LYS A 98 -7.87 6.33 6.20
CA LYS A 98 -8.81 5.88 7.25
C LYS A 98 -10.23 5.59 6.75
N ILE A 99 -10.49 5.73 5.45
CA ILE A 99 -11.84 5.65 4.86
C ILE A 99 -12.06 4.24 4.31
N LYS A 100 -12.82 3.43 5.07
CA LYS A 100 -13.14 2.01 4.83
C LYS A 100 -13.77 1.65 3.47
N HIS A 101 -14.07 2.60 2.57
CA HIS A 101 -14.72 2.24 1.30
C HIS A 101 -14.66 3.23 0.12
N VAL A 102 -13.78 4.25 0.10
CA VAL A 102 -13.94 5.36 -0.89
C VAL A 102 -12.65 5.86 -1.54
N ALA A 103 -11.52 5.16 -1.42
CA ALA A 103 -10.28 5.60 -2.10
C ALA A 103 -10.45 5.75 -3.63
N SER A 104 -11.17 4.80 -4.27
CA SER A 104 -11.49 4.89 -5.71
C SER A 104 -12.45 6.03 -6.06
N ALA A 105 -13.29 6.48 -5.13
CA ALA A 105 -14.26 7.56 -5.38
C ALA A 105 -13.68 8.96 -5.10
N ILE A 106 -12.65 9.08 -4.25
CA ILE A 106 -11.97 10.36 -4.05
C ILE A 106 -11.08 10.68 -5.26
N GLY A 107 -10.33 9.71 -5.81
CA GLY A 107 -9.53 9.94 -7.03
C GLY A 107 -10.38 10.32 -8.26
N ALA A 108 -11.56 9.70 -8.40
CA ALA A 108 -12.53 10.07 -9.44
C ALA A 108 -13.19 11.43 -9.15
N ALA A 109 -13.49 11.75 -7.88
CA ALA A 109 -14.04 13.05 -7.51
C ALA A 109 -13.04 14.18 -7.74
N GLU A 110 -11.76 13.99 -7.39
CA GLU A 110 -10.72 15.01 -7.58
C GLU A 110 -10.43 15.27 -9.06
N GLN A 111 -10.41 14.23 -9.91
CA GLN A 111 -10.37 14.41 -11.37
C GLN A 111 -11.61 15.15 -11.91
N LEU A 112 -12.79 14.96 -11.30
CA LEU A 112 -14.02 15.66 -11.66
C LEU A 112 -14.00 17.13 -11.20
N PHE A 113 -13.44 17.41 -10.01
CA PHE A 113 -13.31 18.75 -9.45
C PHE A 113 -12.26 19.58 -10.20
N LEU A 114 -11.10 19.01 -10.53
CA LEU A 114 -10.06 19.69 -11.32
C LEU A 114 -10.55 20.03 -12.75
N LYS A 115 -11.34 19.16 -13.37
CA LYS A 115 -11.98 19.45 -14.67
C LYS A 115 -12.99 20.59 -14.62
N LYS A 116 -13.64 20.85 -13.47
CA LYS A 116 -14.61 21.94 -13.32
C LYS A 116 -13.97 23.30 -13.06
N ILE A 117 -12.77 23.34 -12.49
CA ILE A 117 -12.07 24.61 -12.20
C ILE A 117 -11.34 25.13 -13.44
N GLN A 118 -10.96 24.29 -14.41
CA GLN A 118 -10.37 24.72 -15.68
C GLN A 118 -11.37 25.34 -16.69
N HIS A 119 -12.65 25.42 -16.34
CA HIS A 119 -13.70 26.01 -17.18
C HIS A 119 -14.45 27.18 -16.52
N LEU A 120 -13.88 27.78 -15.48
CA LEU A 120 -14.32 29.08 -14.95
C LEU A 120 -13.31 30.18 -15.29
#